data_AF-A0A9X8CYQ9-F1
#
_entry.id   AF-A0A9X8CYQ9-F1
#
_cell.length_a   1.000
_cell.length_b   1.000
_cell.length_c   1.000
_cell.angle_alpha   90.00
_cell.angle_beta   90.00
_cell.angle_gamma   90.00
#
_symmetry.space_group_name_H-M   'P 1'
#
loop_
_entity.id
_entity.type
_entity.pdbx_description
1 polymer ?
#
loop_
_entity_poly.entity_id
_entity_poly.type
_entity_poly.pdbx_seq_one_letter_code
_entity_poly.pdbx_strand_id
1 'polypeptide(L)'
;DRAGRICLGKRPSTGIWAGLYSPPVFADAAALEADVQARWPRGGVQLEHQPAFLHVLTHRDLHLHAVVARVEAAEPAADDWYTRAQWSEMGLPAPVRKLLEREG
;
A
#
# COMPACT_ATOMS: atom_id res chain seq x y z
N ASP A 1 -7.45 -1.68 -7.65
CA ASP A 1 -7.89 -2.51 -8.78
C ASP A 1 -8.54 -1.61 -9.85
N ARG A 2 -9.12 -2.17 -10.91
CA ARG A 2 -9.83 -1.39 -11.94
C ARG A 2 -11.07 -0.63 -11.43
N ALA A 3 -11.60 -1.00 -10.26
CA ALA A 3 -12.72 -0.31 -9.62
C ALA A 3 -12.27 0.82 -8.67
N GLY A 4 -10.98 1.15 -8.65
CA GLY A 4 -10.43 2.20 -7.77
C GLY A 4 -10.33 1.79 -6.29
N ARG A 5 -10.49 0.50 -5.96
CA ARG A 5 -10.26 0.00 -4.61
C ARG A 5 -8.77 -0.15 -4.34
N ILE A 6 -8.37 0.08 -3.10
CA ILE A 6 -6.99 -0.03 -2.63
C ILE A 6 -6.88 -1.18 -1.62
N CYS A 7 -5.83 -1.98 -1.74
CA CYS A 7 -5.53 -3.04 -0.79
C CYS A 7 -4.84 -2.48 0.45
N LEU A 8 -5.42 -2.65 1.64
CA LEU A 8 -4.90 -2.12 2.91
C LEU A 8 -4.99 -3.19 4.00
N GLY A 9 -3.91 -3.36 4.78
CA GLY A 9 -3.88 -4.26 5.93
C GLY A 9 -3.70 -3.50 7.24
N LYS A 10 -4.28 -4.02 8.33
CA LYS A 10 -4.04 -3.48 9.67
C LYS A 10 -2.64 -3.87 10.15
N ARG A 11 -1.85 -2.88 10.58
CA ARG A 11 -0.50 -3.09 11.08
C ARG A 11 -0.51 -3.72 12.50
N PRO A 12 0.57 -4.40 12.90
CA PRO A 12 0.74 -4.90 14.26
C PRO A 12 0.47 -3.82 15.33
N SER A 13 0.13 -4.24 16.55
CA SER A 13 -0.15 -3.32 17.67
C SER A 13 1.09 -2.61 18.22
N THR A 14 2.27 -2.87 17.66
CA THR A 14 3.55 -2.27 18.06
C THR A 14 4.35 -1.82 16.84
N GLY A 15 5.30 -0.90 17.09
CA GLY A 15 6.19 -0.36 16.06
C GLY A 15 5.62 0.85 15.32
N ILE A 16 6.24 1.16 14.18
CA ILE A 16 5.85 2.32 13.36
C ILE A 16 4.43 2.11 12.84
N TRP A 17 3.59 3.13 13.06
CA TRP A 17 2.17 3.14 12.67
C TRP A 17 1.35 2.00 13.29
N ALA A 18 1.69 1.62 14.54
CA ALA A 18 1.01 0.57 15.28
C ALA A 18 -0.53 0.71 15.23
N GLY A 19 -1.21 -0.37 14.87
CA GLY A 19 -2.67 -0.46 14.81
C GLY A 19 -3.35 0.34 13.68
N LEU A 20 -2.60 1.11 12.90
CA LEU A 20 -3.12 1.83 11.72
C LEU A 20 -3.17 0.90 10.50
N TYR A 21 -3.93 1.29 9.49
CA TYR A 21 -3.98 0.61 8.21
C TYR A 21 -2.95 1.20 7.23
N SER A 22 -2.31 0.35 6.44
CA SER A 22 -1.43 0.77 5.36
C SER A 22 -1.47 -0.23 4.21
N PRO A 23 -1.02 0.15 2.99
CA PRO A 23 -0.64 -0.82 1.99
C PRO A 23 0.42 -1.79 2.53
N PRO A 24 0.61 -2.96 1.90
CA PRO A 24 1.75 -3.83 2.17
C PRO A 24 3.06 -3.04 2.07
N VAL A 25 3.94 -3.22 3.05
CA VAL A 25 5.26 -2.57 3.10
C VAL A 25 6.32 -3.66 3.01
N PHE A 26 7.26 -3.47 2.11
CA PHE A 26 8.33 -4.41 1.84
C PHE A 26 9.67 -3.81 2.26
N ALA A 27 10.65 -4.67 2.54
CA ALA A 27 11.99 -4.23 2.90
C ALA A 27 12.71 -3.57 1.72
N ASP A 28 12.45 -4.05 0.50
CA ASP A 28 13.06 -3.59 -0.74
C ASP A 28 12.16 -3.92 -1.95
N ALA A 29 12.62 -3.53 -3.15
CA ALA A 29 11.92 -3.78 -4.41
C ALA A 29 11.82 -5.28 -4.76
N ALA A 30 12.85 -6.07 -4.45
CA ALA A 30 12.86 -7.50 -4.76
C ALA A 30 11.80 -8.25 -3.95
N ALA A 31 11.61 -7.90 -2.68
CA ALA A 31 10.55 -8.43 -1.83
C ALA A 31 9.15 -8.06 -2.33
N LEU A 32 8.97 -6.83 -2.83
CA LEU A 32 7.73 -6.39 -3.47
C LEU A 32 7.45 -7.20 -4.75
N GLU A 33 8.43 -7.34 -5.64
CA GLU A 33 8.29 -8.11 -6.89
C GLU A 33 7.97 -9.58 -6.62
N ALA A 34 8.63 -10.19 -5.63
CA ALA A 34 8.37 -11.57 -5.23
C ALA A 34 6.94 -11.77 -4.70
N ASP A 35 6.43 -10.84 -3.88
CA ASP A 35 5.05 -10.88 -3.39
C ASP A 35 4.03 -10.72 -4.52
N VAL A 36 4.27 -9.78 -5.45
CA VAL A 36 3.42 -9.59 -6.65
C VAL A 36 3.38 -10.85 -7.50
N GLN A 37 4.54 -11.48 -7.75
CA GLN A 37 4.62 -12.71 -8.54
C GLN A 37 3.93 -13.89 -7.84
N ALA A 38 3.99 -13.97 -6.51
CA ALA A 38 3.31 -15.01 -5.74
C ALA A 38 1.78 -14.85 -5.76
N ARG A 39 1.29 -13.61 -5.67
CA ARG A 39 -0.13 -13.26 -5.67
C ARG A 39 -0.79 -13.33 -7.05
N TRP A 40 -0.06 -12.89 -8.07
CA TRP A 40 -0.50 -12.91 -9.47
C TRP A 40 0.45 -13.73 -10.35
N PRO A 41 0.50 -15.07 -10.18
CA PRO A 41 1.45 -15.92 -10.90
C PRO A 41 1.20 -15.98 -12.40
N ARG A 42 0.00 -15.61 -12.85
CA ARG A 42 -0.38 -15.51 -14.28
C ARG A 42 -0.15 -14.11 -14.87
N GLY A 43 0.44 -13.18 -14.10
CA GLY A 43 0.60 -11.78 -14.49
C GLY A 43 -0.68 -10.97 -14.33
N GLY A 44 -0.79 -9.88 -15.11
CA GLY A 44 -1.91 -8.93 -15.01
C GLY A 44 -1.70 -7.85 -13.93
N VAL A 45 -0.45 -7.61 -13.54
CA VAL A 45 -0.04 -6.54 -12.63
C VAL A 45 0.97 -5.65 -13.33
N GLN A 46 0.71 -4.35 -13.37
CA GLN A 46 1.65 -3.33 -13.80
C GLN A 46 2.15 -2.55 -12.59
N LEU A 47 3.46 -2.50 -12.40
CA LEU A 47 4.11 -1.76 -11.32
C LEU A 47 4.60 -0.41 -11.83
N GLU A 48 4.20 0.65 -11.14
CA GLU A 48 4.62 2.02 -11.43
C GLU A 48 5.32 2.61 -10.19
N HIS A 49 6.63 2.85 -10.30
CA HIS A 49 7.40 3.46 -9.21
C HIS A 49 7.12 4.95 -9.15
N GLN A 50 6.73 5.42 -7.97
CA GLN A 50 6.52 6.82 -7.70
C GLN A 50 7.80 7.48 -7.15
N PRO A 51 7.94 8.81 -7.27
CA PRO A 51 9.03 9.54 -6.64
C PRO A 51 9.09 9.25 -5.14
N ALA A 52 10.28 8.92 -4.65
CA ALA A 52 10.49 8.70 -3.24
C ALA A 52 10.21 9.99 -2.44
N PHE A 53 9.73 9.84 -1.22
CA PHE A 53 9.47 10.98 -0.35
C PHE A 53 9.83 10.67 1.11
N LEU A 54 10.21 11.72 1.83
CA LEU A 54 10.62 11.64 3.23
C LEU A 54 9.43 11.93 4.15
N HIS A 55 9.23 11.09 5.14
CA HIS A 55 8.39 11.35 6.29
C HIS A 55 9.25 11.39 7.55
N VAL A 56 9.41 12.58 8.13
CA VAL A 56 10.18 12.81 9.35
C VAL A 56 9.31 12.48 10.56
N LEU A 57 9.81 11.59 11.42
CA LEU A 57 9.28 11.31 12.75
C LEU A 57 10.22 11.90 13.80
N THR A 58 9.75 12.02 15.04
CA THR A 58 10.52 12.62 16.14
C THR A 58 11.92 12.04 16.33
N HIS A 59 12.11 10.74 16.07
CA HIS A 59 13.36 10.02 16.32
C HIS A 59 13.82 9.19 15.12
N ARG A 60 13.21 9.38 13.93
CA ARG A 60 13.53 8.59 12.75
C ARG A 60 13.08 9.27 11.46
N ASP A 61 13.88 9.14 10.43
CA ASP A 61 13.50 9.49 9.06
C ASP A 61 13.02 8.25 8.29
N LEU A 62 11.86 8.37 7.65
CA LEU A 62 11.31 7.34 6.79
C LEU A 62 11.37 7.77 5.33
N HIS A 63 12.31 7.19 4.60
CA HIS A 63 12.34 7.27 3.14
C HIS A 63 11.36 6.25 2.57
N LEU A 64 10.30 6.75 1.94
CA LEU A 64 9.22 5.93 1.41
C LEU A 64 9.32 5.89 -0.11
N HIS A 65 9.39 4.67 -0.64
CA HIS A 65 9.38 4.38 -2.08
C HIS A 65 8.02 3.76 -2.41
N ALA A 66 7.07 4.59 -2.83
CA ALA A 66 5.75 4.11 -3.19
C ALA A 66 5.78 3.44 -4.57
N VAL A 67 5.08 2.32 -4.69
CA VAL A 67 4.87 1.61 -5.97
C VAL A 67 3.37 1.39 -6.13
N VAL A 68 2.83 1.86 -7.24
CA VAL A 68 1.43 1.65 -7.60
C VAL A 68 1.34 0.36 -8.41
N ALA A 69 0.69 -0.65 -7.85
CA ALA A 69 0.40 -1.90 -8.54
C ALA A 69 -1.01 -1.84 -9.14
N ARG A 70 -1.10 -1.67 -10.46
CA ARG A 70 -2.37 -1.74 -11.20
C ARG A 70 -2.65 -3.19 -11.55
N VAL A 71 -3.67 -3.76 -10.91
CA VAL A 71 -4.08 -5.14 -11.09
C VAL A 71 -5.34 -5.23 -11.96
N GLU A 72 -5.34 -6.12 -12.95
CA GLU A 72 -6.48 -6.29 -13.86
C GLU A 72 -7.73 -6.85 -13.18
N ALA A 73 -7.52 -7.75 -12.22
CA ALA A 73 -8.54 -8.26 -11.32
C ALA A 73 -8.00 -8.20 -9.89
N ALA A 74 -8.84 -7.72 -8.95
CA ALA A 74 -8.58 -7.93 -7.53
C ALA A 74 -8.44 -9.45 -7.29
N GLU A 75 -7.55 -9.85 -6.38
CA GLU A 75 -7.44 -11.26 -6.02
C GLU A 75 -8.82 -11.83 -5.65
N PRO A 76 -9.14 -13.08 -6.04
CA PRO A 76 -10.42 -13.69 -5.72
C PRO A 76 -10.68 -13.86 -4.21
N ALA A 77 -9.65 -13.72 -3.36
CA ALA A 77 -9.66 -14.13 -1.95
C ALA A 77 -9.23 -13.06 -0.93
N ALA A 78 -8.98 -11.81 -1.34
CA ALA A 78 -8.46 -10.80 -0.42
C ALA A 78 -9.59 -9.97 0.22
N ASP A 79 -9.80 -10.11 1.53
CA ASP A 79 -10.75 -9.34 2.35
C ASP A 79 -10.30 -7.89 2.65
N ASP A 80 -9.28 -7.41 1.95
CA ASP A 80 -8.56 -6.18 2.30
C ASP A 80 -8.65 -5.08 1.23
N TRP A 81 -9.65 -5.11 0.35
CA TRP A 81 -9.88 -4.08 -0.68
C TRP A 81 -10.91 -3.04 -0.26
N TYR A 82 -10.48 -1.79 -0.13
CA TYR A 82 -11.31 -0.69 0.34
C TYR A 82 -11.50 0.38 -0.73
N THR A 83 -12.73 0.84 -0.91
CA THR A 83 -13.09 2.01 -1.71
C THR A 83 -12.55 3.30 -1.06
N ARG A 84 -12.49 4.39 -1.85
CA ARG A 84 -12.15 5.74 -1.33
C ARG A 84 -13.00 6.17 -0.16
N ALA A 85 -14.31 5.91 -0.20
CA ALA A 85 -15.20 6.20 0.91
C ALA A 85 -14.81 5.43 2.18
N GLN A 86 -14.58 4.12 2.07
CA GLN A 86 -14.22 3.29 3.22
C GLN A 86 -12.89 3.67 3.84
N TRP A 87 -11.81 3.80 3.04
CA TRP A 87 -10.51 4.12 3.63
C TRP A 87 -10.41 5.55 4.13
N SER A 88 -11.26 6.47 3.66
CA SER A 88 -11.27 7.85 4.15
C SER A 88 -11.58 7.94 5.65
N GLU A 89 -12.42 7.02 6.15
CA GLU A 89 -12.83 6.89 7.56
C GLU A 89 -11.86 6.03 8.40
N MET A 90 -10.90 5.36 7.76
CA MET A 90 -9.94 4.48 8.43
C MET A 90 -8.77 5.25 9.04
N GLY A 91 -8.22 4.70 10.13
CA GLY A 91 -6.96 5.18 10.72
C GLY A 91 -5.78 4.88 9.79
N LEU A 92 -5.34 5.89 9.05
CA LEU A 92 -4.18 5.82 8.13
C LEU A 92 -3.04 6.71 8.62
N PRO A 93 -1.77 6.30 8.46
CA PRO A 93 -0.65 7.19 8.63
C PRO A 93 -0.77 8.41 7.71
N ALA A 94 -0.41 9.60 8.21
CA ALA A 94 -0.40 10.83 7.43
C ALA A 94 0.28 10.71 6.03
N PRO A 95 1.48 10.10 5.89
CA PRO A 95 2.11 9.95 4.56
C PRO A 95 1.33 9.02 3.63
N VAL A 96 0.72 7.96 4.18
CA VAL A 96 -0.08 7.01 3.41
C VAL A 96 -1.36 7.67 2.93
N ARG A 97 -2.07 8.40 3.79
CA ARG A 97 -3.27 9.16 3.41
C ARG A 97 -2.98 10.11 2.26
N LYS A 98 -1.92 10.91 2.39
CA LYS A 98 -1.49 11.87 1.35
C LYS A 98 -1.14 11.18 0.03
N LEU A 99 -0.56 9.98 0.07
CA LEU A 99 -0.28 9.17 -1.12
C LEU A 99 -1.59 8.71 -1.77
N LEU A 100 -2.51 8.11 -1.01
CA LEU A 100 -3.78 7.61 -1.56
C LEU A 100 -4.65 8.75 -2.12
N GLU A 101 -4.59 9.93 -1.53
CA GLU A 101 -5.31 11.11 -2.03
C GLU A 101 -4.80 11.60 -3.39
N ARG A 102 -3.53 11.33 -3.73
CA ARG A 102 -2.93 11.67 -5.03
C ARG A 102 -3.20 10.63 -6.11
N GLU A 103 -3.23 9.36 -5.72
CA GLU A 103 -3.36 8.22 -6.66
C GLU A 103 -4.80 7.82 -6.97
N GLY A 104 -5.78 8.30 -6.18
CA GLY A 104 -7.18 7.90 -6.29
C GLY A 104 -8.17 9.04 -6.45
#